data_AF-A0A2R6F8R1-F1
#
_entry.id   AF-A0A2R6F8R1-F1
#
_cell.length_a   1.000
_cell.length_b   1.000
_cell.length_c   1.000
_cell.angle_alpha   90.00
_cell.angle_beta   90.00
_cell.angle_gamma   90.00
#
_symmetry.space_group_name_H-M   'P 1'
#
loop_
_entity.id
_entity.type
_entity.pdbx_description
1 polymer ?
#
loop_
_entity_poly.entity_id
_entity_poly.type
_entity_poly.pdbx_seq_one_letter_code
_entity_poly.pdbx_strand_id
1 'polypeptide(L)'
;MTAEHAEEPAGKGTESGGRTVSVLGMEVVLEEAFVDFPWRAGMARAPVAFVAVFVATGLLASVGGFGSGTLGRRFSLLGLVVFNTHNIPATVGAVPNAFAPVVEPVTGVTGVWRLLRGLFTYGAGHAAPLSHFGGILGGETADIGHLSLVEQQGETDVPTLVYYLLPPLALAGVGYEFADSYWAETTTEAPAEVARFGIAVAAGYLAVLLVGSVLFTAVLYSSLSGDVTVLPDRYLVVVFGFAYPAIFATLGAGVVYLQRGSD
;
A
#
# COMPACT_ATOMS: atom_id res chain seq x y z
N MET A 1 -35.83 53.12 -36.65
CA MET A 1 -34.61 53.39 -37.45
C MET A 1 -33.78 54.33 -36.60
N THR A 2 -32.59 54.07 -36.07
CA THR A 2 -31.54 53.02 -36.16
C THR A 2 -30.66 53.30 -34.92
N ALA A 3 -30.51 52.34 -34.00
CA ALA A 3 -29.28 51.58 -33.75
C ALA A 3 -28.00 52.44 -33.60
N GLU A 4 -27.52 52.57 -32.36
CA GLU A 4 -26.08 52.60 -32.07
C GLU A 4 -25.83 51.75 -30.82
N HIS A 5 -25.22 50.60 -31.05
CA HIS A 5 -24.87 49.59 -30.06
C HIS A 5 -23.70 50.09 -29.21
N ALA A 6 -23.92 50.25 -27.90
CA ALA A 6 -22.83 50.13 -26.94
C ALA A 6 -22.51 48.64 -26.80
N GLU A 7 -21.33 48.24 -27.26
CA GLU A 7 -20.77 46.91 -27.01
C GLU A 7 -20.68 46.69 -25.49
N GLU A 8 -21.50 45.78 -24.98
CA GLU A 8 -21.19 45.09 -23.72
C GLU A 8 -19.86 44.34 -23.92
N PRO A 9 -18.89 44.46 -23.00
CA PRO A 9 -17.72 43.61 -23.06
C PRO A 9 -18.20 42.16 -22.92
N ALA A 10 -17.92 41.40 -23.98
CA ALA A 10 -18.16 39.98 -24.09
C ALA A 10 -17.94 39.28 -22.75
N GLY A 11 -18.95 38.51 -22.35
CA GLY A 11 -18.92 37.70 -21.16
C GLY A 11 -17.58 36.97 -21.06
N LYS A 12 -16.96 37.07 -19.87
CA LYS A 12 -15.92 36.15 -19.47
C LYS A 12 -16.46 34.75 -19.69
N GLY A 13 -16.03 34.11 -20.78
CA GLY A 13 -16.18 32.70 -20.98
C GLY A 13 -15.65 32.05 -19.71
N THR A 14 -16.52 31.25 -19.09
CA THR A 14 -16.23 30.38 -17.96
C THR A 14 -14.83 29.79 -18.10
N GLU A 15 -13.87 30.33 -17.34
CA GLU A 15 -12.59 29.67 -17.11
C GLU A 15 -12.94 28.31 -16.48
N SER A 16 -12.79 27.24 -17.27
CA SER A 16 -12.78 25.88 -16.75
C SER A 16 -11.68 25.83 -15.69
N GLY A 17 -12.07 25.71 -14.42
CA GLY A 17 -11.24 25.83 -13.21
C GLY A 17 -10.18 24.75 -13.02
N GLY A 18 -9.60 24.23 -14.11
CA GLY A 18 -8.55 23.24 -14.05
C GLY A 18 -7.22 23.84 -13.61
N ARG A 19 -6.54 23.23 -12.62
CA ARG A 19 -5.13 23.54 -12.33
C ARG A 19 -4.22 22.69 -13.21
N THR A 20 -3.39 23.34 -14.02
CA THR A 20 -2.37 22.65 -14.81
C THR A 20 -1.13 22.37 -13.97
N VAL A 21 -0.71 21.11 -13.89
CA VAL A 21 0.53 20.69 -13.22
C VAL A 21 1.44 20.01 -14.24
N SER A 22 2.71 20.41 -14.30
CA SER A 22 3.70 19.75 -15.14
C SER A 22 4.31 18.55 -14.39
N VAL A 23 4.10 17.34 -14.91
CA VAL A 23 4.70 16.11 -14.39
C VAL A 23 5.56 15.50 -15.49
N LEU A 24 6.88 15.47 -15.28
CA LEU A 24 7.85 14.92 -16.23
C LEU A 24 7.75 15.54 -17.65
N GLY A 25 7.38 16.83 -17.73
CA GLY A 25 7.21 17.55 -19.00
C GLY A 25 5.85 17.36 -19.68
N MET A 26 4.95 16.56 -19.10
CA MET A 26 3.55 16.47 -19.54
C MET A 26 2.70 17.46 -18.74
N GLU A 27 1.90 18.26 -19.43
CA GLU A 27 0.89 19.11 -18.79
C GLU A 27 -0.33 18.26 -18.44
N VAL A 28 -0.59 18.12 -17.15
CA VAL A 28 -1.76 17.42 -16.62
C VAL A 28 -2.74 18.47 -16.13
N VAL A 29 -3.93 18.53 -16.73
CA VAL A 29 -5.02 19.37 -16.27
C VAL A 29 -5.78 18.61 -15.18
N LEU A 30 -5.73 19.13 -13.95
CA LEU A 30 -6.48 18.59 -12.82
C LEU A 30 -7.79 19.36 -12.69
N GLU A 31 -8.91 18.66 -12.79
CA GLU A 31 -10.24 19.24 -12.59
C GLU A 31 -10.39 19.78 -11.16
N GLU A 32 -11.11 20.88 -11.00
CA GLU A 32 -11.37 21.51 -9.69
C GLU A 32 -12.01 20.52 -8.70
N ALA A 33 -12.98 19.74 -9.17
CA ALA A 33 -13.62 18.68 -8.39
C ALA A 33 -12.63 17.59 -7.90
N PHE A 34 -11.55 17.34 -8.65
CA PHE A 34 -10.49 16.43 -8.21
C PHE A 34 -9.64 17.05 -7.09
N VAL A 35 -9.43 18.37 -7.12
CA VAL A 35 -8.61 19.08 -6.13
C VAL A 35 -9.36 19.30 -4.81
N ASP A 36 -10.67 19.55 -4.87
CA ASP A 36 -11.50 19.85 -3.69
C ASP A 36 -11.92 18.62 -2.88
N PHE A 37 -11.71 17.43 -3.44
CA PHE A 37 -11.99 16.16 -2.76
C PHE A 37 -11.21 16.02 -1.43
N PRO A 38 -11.77 15.39 -0.38
CA PRO A 38 -11.14 15.28 0.94
C PRO A 38 -9.96 14.27 0.99
N TRP A 39 -8.94 14.47 0.15
CA TRP A 39 -7.73 13.65 0.03
C TRP A 39 -7.06 13.36 1.37
N ARG A 40 -6.91 14.40 2.19
CA ARG A 40 -6.28 14.27 3.51
C ARG A 40 -7.03 13.32 4.42
N ALA A 41 -8.35 13.35 4.37
CA ALA A 41 -9.20 12.48 5.18
C ALA A 41 -9.08 11.01 4.72
N GLY A 42 -9.04 10.77 3.40
CA GLY A 42 -8.81 9.43 2.85
C GLY A 42 -7.43 8.88 3.23
N MET A 43 -6.38 9.66 3.01
CA MET A 43 -5.00 9.26 3.32
C MET A 43 -4.79 8.99 4.83
N ALA A 44 -5.43 9.76 5.71
CA ALA A 44 -5.31 9.63 7.16
C ALA A 44 -5.91 8.32 7.72
N ARG A 45 -6.77 7.64 6.97
CA ARG A 45 -7.36 6.35 7.37
C ARG A 45 -6.45 5.16 7.09
N ALA A 46 -5.48 5.32 6.19
CA ALA A 46 -4.59 4.25 5.82
C ALA A 46 -3.76 3.66 6.99
N PRO A 47 -3.19 4.48 7.91
CA PRO A 47 -2.57 3.95 9.12
C PRO A 47 -3.53 3.10 9.97
N VAL A 48 -4.81 3.49 10.06
CA VAL A 48 -5.82 2.75 10.83
C VAL A 48 -6.08 1.38 10.20
N ALA A 49 -6.29 1.33 8.87
CA ALA A 49 -6.44 0.07 8.14
C ALA A 49 -5.22 -0.84 8.35
N PHE A 50 -4.00 -0.30 8.21
CA PHE A 50 -2.78 -1.06 8.38
C PHE A 50 -2.65 -1.61 9.82
N VAL A 51 -2.90 -0.79 10.84
CA VAL A 51 -2.85 -1.21 12.25
C VAL A 51 -3.89 -2.29 12.52
N ALA A 52 -5.12 -2.16 11.99
CA ALA A 52 -6.16 -3.16 12.14
C ALA A 52 -5.73 -4.51 11.56
N VAL A 53 -5.17 -4.52 10.34
CA VAL A 53 -4.62 -5.74 9.73
C VAL A 53 -3.48 -6.30 10.56
N PHE A 54 -2.50 -5.47 10.95
CA PHE A 54 -1.34 -5.90 11.71
C PHE A 54 -1.73 -6.55 13.06
N VAL A 55 -2.66 -5.93 13.78
CA VAL A 55 -3.18 -6.47 15.06
C VAL A 55 -3.94 -7.76 14.82
N ALA A 56 -4.83 -7.82 13.83
CA ALA A 56 -5.60 -9.03 13.52
C ALA A 56 -4.67 -10.20 13.13
N THR A 57 -3.67 -9.95 12.28
CA THR A 57 -2.65 -10.94 11.93
C THR A 57 -1.90 -11.42 13.16
N GLY A 58 -1.53 -10.50 14.08
CA GLY A 58 -0.87 -10.86 15.33
C GLY A 58 -1.74 -11.73 16.24
N LEU A 59 -3.04 -11.41 16.34
CA LEU A 59 -3.99 -12.21 17.11
C LEU A 59 -4.15 -13.62 16.51
N LEU A 60 -4.26 -13.76 15.19
CA LEU A 60 -4.28 -15.07 14.53
C LEU A 60 -2.98 -15.84 14.76
N ALA A 61 -1.83 -15.19 14.60
CA ALA A 61 -0.53 -15.80 14.83
C ALA A 61 -0.34 -16.24 16.30
N SER A 62 -1.04 -15.61 17.25
CA SER A 62 -1.00 -16.00 18.66
C SER A 62 -1.64 -17.35 18.94
N VAL A 63 -2.60 -17.79 18.11
CA VAL A 63 -3.27 -19.10 18.24
C VAL A 63 -2.28 -20.24 18.04
N GLY A 64 -1.44 -20.16 17.01
CA GLY A 64 -0.39 -21.16 16.73
C GLY A 64 0.90 -20.99 17.56
N GLY A 65 0.92 -20.02 18.48
CA GLY A 65 2.12 -19.61 19.21
C GLY A 65 3.00 -18.67 18.38
N PHE A 66 3.40 -17.55 18.98
CA PHE A 66 4.10 -16.42 18.33
C PHE A 66 5.55 -16.71 17.85
N GLY A 67 5.91 -17.98 17.63
CA GLY A 67 7.25 -18.43 17.33
C GLY A 67 8.26 -18.18 18.46
N SER A 68 9.53 -18.50 18.21
CA SER A 68 10.66 -18.28 19.12
C SER A 68 11.57 -17.13 18.64
N GLY A 69 12.47 -16.64 19.50
CA GLY A 69 13.40 -15.53 19.17
C GLY A 69 13.03 -14.19 19.82
N THR A 70 13.76 -13.12 19.45
CA THR A 70 13.61 -11.78 20.03
C THR A 70 12.32 -11.09 19.60
N LEU A 71 11.81 -10.17 20.42
CA LEU A 71 10.60 -9.39 20.12
C LEU A 71 10.72 -8.64 18.78
N GLY A 72 11.87 -8.00 18.51
CA GLY A 72 12.12 -7.30 17.25
C GLY A 72 12.06 -8.22 16.03
N ARG A 73 12.61 -9.44 16.13
CA ARG A 73 12.52 -10.43 15.04
C ARG A 73 11.07 -10.85 14.79
N ARG A 74 10.30 -11.13 15.85
CA ARG A 74 8.88 -11.49 15.74
C ARG A 74 8.05 -10.36 15.13
N PHE A 75 8.32 -9.12 15.55
CA PHE A 75 7.69 -7.93 14.99
C PHE A 75 7.99 -7.78 13.48
N SER A 76 9.25 -7.92 13.07
CA SER A 76 9.62 -7.89 11.65
C SER A 76 8.94 -9.00 10.85
N LEU A 77 8.91 -10.23 11.37
CA LEU A 77 8.27 -11.37 10.70
C LEU A 77 6.75 -11.21 10.58
N LEU A 78 6.10 -10.71 11.63
CA LEU A 78 4.67 -10.40 11.58
C LEU A 78 4.37 -9.33 10.52
N GLY A 79 5.21 -8.30 10.43
CA GLY A 79 5.12 -7.31 9.36
C GLY A 79 5.29 -7.93 7.98
N LEU A 80 6.31 -8.77 7.77
CA LEU A 80 6.50 -9.47 6.50
C LEU A 80 5.27 -10.33 6.11
N VAL A 81 4.62 -10.98 7.08
CA VAL A 81 3.35 -11.68 6.86
C VAL A 81 2.26 -10.71 6.38
N VAL A 82 2.13 -9.54 7.01
CA VAL A 82 1.20 -8.50 6.54
C VAL A 82 1.49 -8.12 5.09
N PHE A 83 2.75 -7.92 4.70
CA PHE A 83 3.08 -7.66 3.28
C PHE A 83 2.67 -8.83 2.37
N ASN A 84 2.92 -10.07 2.77
CA ASN A 84 2.52 -11.24 1.99
C ASN A 84 1.01 -11.31 1.78
N THR A 85 0.20 -10.95 2.78
CA THR A 85 -1.26 -10.91 2.64
C THR A 85 -1.76 -9.83 1.66
N HIS A 86 -0.91 -8.87 1.28
CA HIS A 86 -1.16 -7.89 0.21
C HIS A 86 -0.58 -8.33 -1.14
N ASN A 87 -0.22 -9.61 -1.31
CA ASN A 87 0.52 -10.13 -2.45
C ASN A 87 1.90 -9.48 -2.65
N ILE A 88 2.50 -8.98 -1.57
CA ILE A 88 3.87 -8.46 -1.58
C ILE A 88 4.77 -9.52 -0.93
N PRO A 89 5.44 -10.37 -1.72
CA PRO A 89 6.37 -11.35 -1.20
C PRO A 89 7.57 -10.68 -0.52
N ALA A 90 8.25 -11.44 0.33
CA ALA A 90 9.56 -11.05 0.81
C ALA A 90 10.63 -11.50 -0.18
N THR A 91 11.75 -10.79 -0.24
CA THR A 91 12.92 -11.14 -1.04
C THR A 91 14.16 -11.13 -0.17
N VAL A 92 15.20 -11.84 -0.62
CA VAL A 92 16.53 -11.77 -0.02
C VAL A 92 17.16 -10.42 -0.37
N GLY A 93 17.59 -9.72 0.68
CA GLY A 93 18.21 -8.42 0.59
C GLY A 93 19.71 -8.47 0.76
N ALA A 94 20.39 -7.54 0.08
CA ALA A 94 21.81 -7.27 0.26
C ALA A 94 22.03 -5.82 0.69
N VAL A 95 23.08 -5.60 1.48
CA VAL A 95 23.61 -4.26 1.76
C VAL A 95 24.79 -4.05 0.81
N PRO A 96 24.84 -2.96 0.03
CA PRO A 96 25.98 -2.72 -0.85
C PRO A 96 27.26 -2.56 0.00
N ASN A 97 28.36 -3.21 -0.41
CA ASN A 97 29.62 -3.20 0.33
C ASN A 97 30.13 -1.78 0.66
N ALA A 98 29.86 -0.81 -0.22
CA ALA A 98 30.22 0.59 0.00
C ALA A 98 29.55 1.22 1.23
N PHE A 99 28.38 0.72 1.65
CA PHE A 99 27.65 1.21 2.82
C PHE A 99 27.93 0.39 4.09
N ALA A 100 28.60 -0.77 4.01
CA ALA A 100 28.86 -1.62 5.18
C ALA A 100 29.46 -0.87 6.38
N PRO A 101 30.46 0.04 6.22
CA PRO A 101 31.03 0.79 7.35
C PRO A 101 30.04 1.72 8.07
N VAL A 102 28.95 2.12 7.40
CA VAL A 102 27.89 2.97 7.95
C VAL A 102 26.76 2.13 8.53
N VAL A 103 26.45 0.99 7.92
CA VAL A 103 25.33 0.12 8.27
C VAL A 103 25.62 -0.74 9.49
N GLU A 104 26.84 -1.27 9.60
CA GLU A 104 27.23 -2.14 10.71
C GLU A 104 27.11 -1.45 12.08
N PRO A 105 27.59 -0.20 12.27
CA PRO A 105 27.37 0.52 13.53
C PRO A 105 25.90 0.73 13.83
N VAL A 106 25.09 1.17 12.86
CA VAL A 106 23.66 1.49 13.06
C VAL A 106 22.85 0.24 13.39
N THR A 107 23.07 -0.85 12.66
CA THR A 107 22.30 -2.10 12.82
C THR A 107 22.87 -3.01 13.92
N GLY A 108 24.08 -2.73 14.40
CA GLY A 108 24.69 -3.36 15.57
C GLY A 108 24.14 -2.85 16.90
N VAL A 109 23.56 -1.64 16.94
CA VAL A 109 22.89 -1.12 18.14
C VAL A 109 21.55 -1.82 18.38
N THR A 110 21.33 -2.29 19.61
CA THR A 110 20.09 -2.96 20.00
C THR A 110 18.88 -2.00 20.00
N GLY A 111 17.67 -2.57 19.99
CA GLY A 111 16.43 -1.79 20.03
C GLY A 111 15.98 -1.28 18.66
N VAL A 112 15.53 -0.02 18.58
CA VAL A 112 14.90 0.58 17.39
C VAL A 112 15.87 0.73 16.22
N TRP A 113 17.16 0.94 16.49
CA TRP A 113 18.18 1.13 15.45
C TRP A 113 18.35 -0.09 14.54
N ARG A 114 18.14 -1.29 15.08
CA ARG A 114 18.10 -2.54 14.30
C ARG A 114 17.01 -2.54 13.23
N LEU A 115 15.87 -1.87 13.46
CA LEU A 115 14.76 -1.79 12.51
C LEU A 115 15.10 -0.90 11.31
N LEU A 116 16.11 -0.03 11.42
CA LEU A 116 16.54 0.85 10.32
C LEU A 116 17.38 0.12 9.27
N ARG A 117 17.71 -1.17 9.46
CA ARG A 117 18.44 -1.99 8.48
C ARG A 117 17.85 -1.90 7.07
N GLY A 118 16.51 -1.84 6.98
CA GLY A 118 15.82 -1.71 5.71
C GLY A 118 16.28 -0.52 4.89
N LEU A 119 16.65 0.62 5.49
CA LEU A 119 17.08 1.82 4.76
C LEU A 119 18.28 1.56 3.84
N PHE A 120 19.10 0.57 4.18
CA PHE A 120 20.37 0.29 3.49
C PHE A 120 20.37 -1.02 2.73
N THR A 121 19.23 -1.72 2.73
CA THR A 121 19.09 -3.03 2.08
C THR A 121 18.31 -2.87 0.78
N TYR A 122 18.78 -3.48 -0.30
CA TYR A 122 18.05 -3.61 -1.56
C TYR A 122 17.70 -5.08 -1.81
N GLY A 123 16.55 -5.34 -2.43
CA GLY A 123 16.14 -6.68 -2.82
C GLY A 123 16.92 -7.18 -4.03
N ALA A 124 17.27 -8.46 -4.05
CA ALA A 124 17.83 -9.14 -5.21
C ALA A 124 16.73 -9.83 -6.04
N GLY A 125 17.02 -10.10 -7.32
CA GLY A 125 16.22 -11.06 -8.12
C GLY A 125 15.01 -10.52 -8.89
N HIS A 126 14.90 -9.22 -9.18
CA HIS A 126 13.77 -8.73 -9.97
C HIS A 126 13.84 -9.18 -11.45
N ALA A 127 12.84 -9.95 -11.88
CA ALA A 127 12.56 -10.17 -13.29
C ALA A 127 11.99 -8.87 -13.94
N ALA A 128 11.90 -8.81 -15.27
CA ALA A 128 11.27 -7.67 -15.94
C ALA A 128 9.81 -7.49 -15.46
N PRO A 129 9.30 -6.25 -15.30
CA PRO A 129 7.99 -5.94 -14.70
C PRO A 129 6.82 -6.81 -15.13
N LEU A 130 6.67 -7.02 -16.45
CA LEU A 130 5.56 -7.78 -17.01
C LEU A 130 5.69 -9.29 -16.80
N SER A 131 6.91 -9.83 -16.86
CA SER A 131 7.16 -11.24 -16.58
C SER A 131 7.07 -11.55 -15.09
N HIS A 132 7.44 -10.58 -14.23
CA HIS A 132 7.32 -10.66 -12.78
C HIS A 132 5.86 -10.69 -12.33
N PHE A 133 5.01 -9.81 -12.89
CA PHE A 133 3.57 -9.83 -12.65
C PHE A 133 2.91 -11.12 -13.14
N GLY A 134 3.29 -11.60 -14.33
CA GLY A 134 2.81 -12.88 -14.89
C GLY A 134 3.18 -14.08 -14.02
N GLY A 135 4.42 -14.13 -13.51
CA GLY A 135 4.88 -15.20 -12.62
C GLY A 135 4.14 -15.24 -11.29
N ILE A 136 3.80 -14.07 -10.71
CA ILE A 136 2.98 -14.00 -9.48
C ILE A 136 1.58 -14.54 -9.74
N LEU A 137 0.94 -14.15 -10.85
CA LEU A 137 -0.39 -14.67 -11.21
C LEU A 137 -0.37 -16.17 -11.55
N GLY A 138 0.74 -16.66 -12.09
CA GLY A 138 0.94 -18.07 -12.43
C GLY A 138 1.36 -18.96 -11.25
N GLY A 139 1.65 -18.39 -10.07
CA GLY A 139 2.12 -19.14 -8.91
C GLY A 139 3.60 -19.54 -8.95
N GLU A 140 4.39 -18.96 -9.85
CA GLU A 140 5.83 -19.22 -10.04
C GLU A 140 6.69 -18.39 -9.05
N THR A 141 6.25 -18.22 -7.81
CA THR A 141 6.93 -17.37 -6.82
C THR A 141 8.29 -17.94 -6.38
N ALA A 142 8.43 -19.27 -6.37
CA ALA A 142 9.65 -19.96 -5.97
C ALA A 142 10.83 -19.72 -6.93
N ASP A 143 10.58 -19.61 -8.24
CA ASP A 143 11.63 -19.46 -9.25
C ASP A 143 12.22 -18.04 -9.30
N ILE A 144 11.57 -17.08 -8.64
CA ILE A 144 11.93 -15.64 -8.64
C ILE A 144 12.69 -15.25 -7.36
N GLY A 145 12.92 -16.19 -6.43
CA GLY A 145 13.56 -15.90 -5.14
C GLY A 145 12.64 -15.19 -4.14
N HIS A 146 11.32 -15.26 -4.37
CA HIS A 146 10.33 -14.75 -3.44
C HIS A 146 10.04 -15.74 -2.32
N LEU A 147 9.82 -15.19 -1.13
CA LEU A 147 9.48 -15.92 0.07
C LEU A 147 8.08 -15.45 0.52
N SER A 148 7.13 -16.37 0.51
CA SER A 148 5.84 -16.19 1.20
C SER A 148 5.93 -16.87 2.57
N LEU A 149 6.06 -16.06 3.62
CA LEU A 149 6.11 -16.57 4.99
C LEU A 149 4.79 -17.23 5.39
N VAL A 150 3.66 -16.79 4.83
CA VAL A 150 2.34 -17.39 5.08
C VAL A 150 2.26 -18.79 4.48
N GLU A 151 2.82 -19.01 3.29
CA GLU A 151 2.84 -20.34 2.66
C GLU A 151 3.89 -21.26 3.31
N GLN A 152 4.97 -20.70 3.84
CA GLN A 152 6.03 -21.44 4.53
C GLN A 152 5.67 -21.83 5.97
N GLN A 153 4.55 -21.35 6.51
CA GLN A 153 4.15 -21.59 7.89
C GLN A 153 3.69 -23.04 8.17
N GLY A 154 3.64 -23.93 7.17
CA GLY A 154 3.22 -25.33 7.37
C GLY A 154 1.75 -25.46 7.79
N GLU A 155 1.35 -26.60 8.35
CA GLU A 155 0.03 -26.75 8.98
C GLU A 155 -0.04 -25.90 10.25
N THR A 156 -0.47 -24.64 10.13
CA THR A 156 -0.95 -23.87 11.28
C THR A 156 -2.42 -24.17 11.54
N ASP A 157 -2.87 -24.00 12.78
CA ASP A 157 -4.29 -24.15 13.13
C ASP A 157 -5.20 -23.14 12.40
N VAL A 158 -4.64 -22.08 11.81
CA VAL A 158 -5.37 -21.03 11.08
C VAL A 158 -5.16 -21.21 9.57
N PRO A 159 -6.22 -21.45 8.78
CA PRO A 159 -6.07 -21.60 7.34
C PRO A 159 -5.45 -20.36 6.68
N THR A 160 -4.52 -20.56 5.74
CA THR A 160 -3.87 -19.49 4.95
C THR A 160 -4.85 -18.47 4.39
N LEU A 161 -6.00 -18.93 3.90
CA LEU A 161 -7.06 -18.06 3.37
C LEU A 161 -7.52 -16.99 4.38
N VAL A 162 -7.57 -17.32 5.68
CA VAL A 162 -7.99 -16.38 6.72
C VAL A 162 -7.05 -15.18 6.79
N TYR A 163 -5.73 -15.42 6.69
CA TYR A 163 -4.75 -14.34 6.66
C TYR A 163 -4.93 -13.44 5.43
N TYR A 164 -5.17 -14.03 4.25
CA TYR A 164 -5.39 -13.28 3.01
C TYR A 164 -6.72 -12.49 2.99
N LEU A 165 -7.69 -12.84 3.83
CA LEU A 165 -8.95 -12.09 3.95
C LEU A 165 -8.85 -10.86 4.86
N LEU A 166 -7.85 -10.76 5.74
CA LEU A 166 -7.74 -9.63 6.67
C LEU A 166 -7.58 -8.28 5.94
N PRO A 167 -6.63 -8.11 5.00
CA PRO A 167 -6.48 -6.83 4.32
C PRO A 167 -7.70 -6.39 3.49
N PRO A 168 -8.31 -7.25 2.65
CA PRO A 168 -9.51 -6.92 1.91
C PRO A 168 -10.64 -6.39 2.79
N LEU A 169 -10.88 -7.06 3.92
CA LEU A 169 -11.96 -6.69 4.84
C LEU A 169 -11.68 -5.35 5.53
N ALA A 170 -10.45 -5.13 6.00
CA ALA A 170 -10.08 -3.86 6.64
C ALA A 170 -10.13 -2.69 5.65
N LEU A 171 -9.63 -2.88 4.43
CA LEU A 171 -9.60 -1.86 3.39
C LEU A 171 -11.01 -1.55 2.86
N ALA A 172 -11.85 -2.56 2.65
CA ALA A 172 -13.25 -2.36 2.30
C ALA A 172 -14.01 -1.64 3.44
N GLY A 173 -13.76 -2.00 4.70
CA GLY A 173 -14.36 -1.32 5.85
C GLY A 173 -13.98 0.16 5.92
N VAL A 174 -12.71 0.50 5.70
CA VAL A 174 -12.24 1.89 5.65
C VAL A 174 -12.79 2.64 4.44
N GLY A 175 -12.86 2.00 3.27
CA GLY A 175 -13.47 2.60 2.08
C GLY A 175 -14.96 2.92 2.28
N TYR A 176 -15.69 1.99 2.91
CA TYR A 176 -17.08 2.20 3.31
C TYR A 176 -17.23 3.37 4.27
N GLU A 177 -16.49 3.37 5.38
CA GLU A 177 -16.59 4.42 6.39
C GLU A 177 -16.17 5.80 5.84
N PHE A 178 -15.16 5.85 4.98
CA PHE A 178 -14.74 7.09 4.34
C PHE A 178 -15.84 7.63 3.42
N ALA A 179 -16.40 6.78 2.57
CA ALA A 179 -17.48 7.15 1.66
C ALA A 179 -18.72 7.59 2.44
N ASP A 180 -19.12 6.86 3.48
CA ASP A 180 -20.31 7.19 4.28
C ASP A 180 -20.17 8.57 4.97
N SER A 181 -18.98 8.85 5.50
CA SER A 181 -18.68 10.10 6.22
C SER A 181 -18.61 11.33 5.31
N TYR A 182 -18.13 11.18 4.09
CA TYR A 182 -17.82 12.32 3.20
C TYR A 182 -18.69 12.39 1.94
N TRP A 183 -19.68 11.49 1.81
CA TRP A 183 -20.52 11.40 0.62
C TRP A 183 -21.15 12.73 0.19
N ALA A 184 -21.66 13.51 1.15
CA ALA A 184 -22.35 14.78 0.89
C ALA A 184 -21.39 15.92 0.53
N GLU A 185 -20.13 15.82 0.91
CA GLU A 185 -19.07 16.78 0.58
C GLU A 185 -18.46 16.51 -0.80
N THR A 186 -18.86 15.40 -1.43
CA THR A 186 -18.37 14.95 -2.72
C THR A 186 -19.48 15.01 -3.76
N THR A 187 -19.21 15.52 -4.96
CA THR A 187 -20.16 15.55 -6.09
C THR A 187 -20.34 14.14 -6.66
N THR A 188 -21.14 13.30 -6.00
CA THR A 188 -21.18 11.84 -6.18
C THR A 188 -22.17 11.32 -7.23
N GLU A 189 -22.48 12.11 -8.25
CA GLU A 189 -23.44 11.69 -9.28
C GLU A 189 -22.87 10.64 -10.26
N ALA A 190 -21.55 10.45 -10.31
CA ALA A 190 -20.91 9.51 -11.24
C ALA A 190 -20.24 8.31 -10.53
N PRO A 191 -20.39 7.07 -11.05
CA PRO A 191 -19.67 5.89 -10.55
C PRO A 191 -18.14 6.04 -10.51
N ALA A 192 -17.58 6.90 -11.36
CA ALA A 192 -16.15 7.20 -11.39
C ALA A 192 -15.65 7.88 -10.09
N GLU A 193 -16.52 8.58 -9.37
CA GLU A 193 -16.20 9.26 -8.11
C GLU A 193 -15.97 8.27 -6.97
N VAL A 194 -16.55 7.07 -7.03
CA VAL A 194 -16.32 5.98 -6.07
C VAL A 194 -14.85 5.58 -6.05
N ALA A 195 -14.19 5.58 -7.22
CA ALA A 195 -12.78 5.27 -7.33
C ALA A 195 -11.89 6.31 -6.63
N ARG A 196 -12.33 7.56 -6.47
CA ARG A 196 -11.55 8.61 -5.78
C ARG A 196 -11.38 8.30 -4.29
N PHE A 197 -12.41 7.75 -3.64
CA PHE A 197 -12.29 7.27 -2.26
C PHE A 197 -11.20 6.20 -2.13
N GLY A 198 -11.19 5.23 -3.05
CA GLY A 198 -10.19 4.18 -3.08
C GLY A 198 -8.77 4.71 -3.34
N ILE A 199 -8.60 5.61 -4.31
CA ILE A 199 -7.31 6.21 -4.65
C ILE A 199 -6.75 7.03 -3.48
N ALA A 200 -7.59 7.79 -2.77
CA ALA A 200 -7.17 8.58 -1.62
C ALA A 200 -6.68 7.69 -0.45
N VAL A 201 -7.40 6.59 -0.16
CA VAL A 201 -6.94 5.60 0.83
C VAL A 201 -5.64 4.94 0.36
N ALA A 202 -5.55 4.57 -0.91
CA ALA A 202 -4.37 3.93 -1.49
C ALA A 202 -3.11 4.80 -1.43
N ALA A 203 -3.23 6.11 -1.68
CA ALA A 203 -2.11 7.03 -1.57
C ALA A 203 -1.53 7.06 -0.14
N GLY A 204 -2.40 7.09 0.88
CA GLY A 204 -1.97 6.99 2.28
C GLY A 204 -1.38 5.63 2.60
N TYR A 205 -1.97 4.55 2.08
CA TYR A 205 -1.58 3.18 2.39
C TYR A 205 -0.24 2.81 1.79
N LEU A 206 0.04 3.27 0.57
CA LEU A 206 1.35 3.17 -0.05
C LEU A 206 2.43 3.82 0.83
N ALA A 207 2.18 5.02 1.38
CA ALA A 207 3.14 5.68 2.26
C ALA A 207 3.41 4.85 3.54
N VAL A 208 2.36 4.28 4.14
CA VAL A 208 2.50 3.39 5.30
C VAL A 208 3.30 2.13 4.96
N LEU A 209 3.03 1.51 3.81
CA LEU A 209 3.78 0.33 3.37
C LEU A 209 5.23 0.65 2.99
N LEU A 210 5.52 1.83 2.44
CA LEU A 210 6.90 2.24 2.17
C LEU A 210 7.69 2.37 3.48
N VAL A 211 7.12 2.99 4.52
CA VAL A 211 7.72 3.04 5.86
C VAL A 211 7.85 1.63 6.45
N GLY A 212 6.79 0.81 6.33
CA GLY A 212 6.80 -0.57 6.77
C GLY A 212 7.90 -1.41 6.10
N SER A 213 8.18 -1.20 4.82
CA SER A 213 9.22 -1.91 4.07
C SER A 213 10.64 -1.66 4.58
N VAL A 214 10.82 -0.62 5.40
CA VAL A 214 12.04 -0.38 6.15
C VAL A 214 12.00 -1.16 7.47
N LEU A 215 10.95 -0.93 8.26
CA LEU A 215 10.81 -1.44 9.63
C LEU A 215 10.72 -2.98 9.68
N PHE A 216 10.04 -3.59 8.72
CA PHE A 216 9.81 -5.03 8.66
C PHE A 216 10.89 -5.75 7.86
N THR A 217 12.14 -5.46 8.21
CA THR A 217 13.31 -6.19 7.71
C THR A 217 13.76 -7.17 8.79
N ALA A 218 13.99 -8.42 8.41
CA ALA A 218 14.41 -9.49 9.31
C ALA A 218 15.75 -10.09 8.88
N VAL A 219 16.48 -10.67 9.83
CA VAL A 219 17.65 -11.51 9.56
C VAL A 219 17.29 -12.93 9.94
N LEU A 220 17.43 -13.84 8.99
CA LEU A 220 17.17 -15.26 9.13
C LEU A 220 18.47 -16.03 8.92
N TYR A 221 18.57 -17.22 9.50
CA TYR A 221 19.72 -18.09 9.29
C TYR A 221 19.40 -19.13 8.23
N SER A 222 20.28 -19.25 7.24
CA SER A 222 20.31 -20.30 6.22
C SER A 222 21.52 -21.20 6.45
N SER A 223 21.32 -22.51 6.43
CA SER A 223 22.43 -23.48 6.50
C SER A 223 23.36 -23.42 5.29
N LEU A 224 22.90 -22.86 4.18
CA LEU A 224 23.65 -22.74 2.91
C LEU A 224 24.44 -21.43 2.81
N SER A 225 23.94 -20.35 3.42
CA SER A 225 24.47 -18.99 3.18
C SER A 225 24.71 -18.17 4.45
N GLY A 226 24.50 -18.76 5.63
CA GLY A 226 24.62 -18.06 6.90
C GLY A 226 23.47 -17.08 7.14
N ASP A 227 23.77 -15.92 7.71
CA ASP A 227 22.76 -14.89 7.96
C ASP A 227 22.30 -14.21 6.66
N VAL A 228 21.00 -14.30 6.40
CA VAL A 228 20.33 -13.74 5.22
C VAL A 228 19.36 -12.65 5.68
N THR A 229 19.46 -11.47 5.08
CA THR A 229 18.49 -10.39 5.32
C THR A 229 17.28 -10.58 4.40
N VAL A 230 16.08 -10.44 4.94
CA VAL A 230 14.82 -10.61 4.23
C VAL A 230 13.96 -9.36 4.46
N LEU A 231 13.37 -8.83 3.39
CA LEU A 231 12.56 -7.61 3.38
C LEU A 231 11.42 -7.73 2.37
N PRO A 232 10.35 -6.91 2.43
CA PRO A 232 9.35 -6.87 1.38
C PRO A 232 9.96 -6.49 0.03
N ASP A 233 9.47 -7.11 -1.05
CA ASP A 233 9.80 -6.67 -2.39
C ASP A 233 9.28 -5.25 -2.63
N ARG A 234 10.19 -4.27 -2.63
CA ARG A 234 9.85 -2.84 -2.73
C ARG A 234 9.26 -2.44 -4.07
N TYR A 235 9.57 -3.16 -5.15
CA TYR A 235 8.93 -2.93 -6.43
C TYR A 235 7.44 -3.27 -6.31
N LEU A 236 7.14 -4.44 -5.73
CA LEU A 236 5.77 -4.87 -5.48
C LEU A 236 5.08 -4.05 -4.38
N VAL A 237 5.82 -3.47 -3.43
CA VAL A 237 5.26 -2.46 -2.51
C VAL A 237 4.68 -1.28 -3.28
N VAL A 238 5.33 -0.80 -4.33
CA VAL A 238 4.79 0.33 -5.12
C VAL A 238 3.56 -0.12 -5.91
N VAL A 239 3.61 -1.28 -6.55
CA VAL A 239 2.53 -1.78 -7.40
C VAL A 239 1.32 -2.20 -6.56
N PHE A 240 1.48 -3.22 -5.71
CA PHE A 240 0.40 -3.77 -4.90
C PHE A 240 0.06 -2.88 -3.70
N GLY A 241 1.01 -2.14 -3.13
CA GLY A 241 0.72 -1.21 -2.04
C GLY A 241 -0.14 -0.02 -2.46
N PHE A 242 -0.27 0.24 -3.76
CA PHE A 242 -1.25 1.19 -4.30
C PHE A 242 -2.49 0.47 -4.85
N ALA A 243 -2.33 -0.47 -5.78
CA ALA A 243 -3.44 -1.09 -6.48
C ALA A 243 -4.37 -1.86 -5.56
N TYR A 244 -3.81 -2.59 -4.59
CA TYR A 244 -4.59 -3.45 -3.70
C TYR A 244 -5.50 -2.62 -2.77
N PRO A 245 -5.00 -1.61 -2.02
CA PRO A 245 -5.86 -0.68 -1.29
C PRO A 245 -6.87 0.04 -2.17
N ALA A 246 -6.47 0.48 -3.37
CA ALA A 246 -7.36 1.21 -4.26
C ALA A 246 -8.59 0.37 -4.63
N ILE A 247 -8.38 -0.90 -4.98
CA ILE A 247 -9.46 -1.83 -5.33
C ILE A 247 -10.39 -2.05 -4.14
N PHE A 248 -9.88 -2.48 -2.98
CA PHE A 248 -10.74 -2.87 -1.87
C PHE A 248 -11.42 -1.68 -1.19
N ALA A 249 -10.75 -0.54 -1.07
CA ALA A 249 -11.39 0.67 -0.57
C ALA A 249 -12.46 1.20 -1.55
N THR A 250 -12.23 1.09 -2.87
CA THR A 250 -13.28 1.40 -3.87
C THR A 250 -14.47 0.45 -3.72
N LEU A 251 -14.26 -0.84 -3.51
CA LEU A 251 -15.35 -1.79 -3.28
C LEU A 251 -16.18 -1.43 -2.05
N GLY A 252 -15.52 -1.05 -0.94
CA GLY A 252 -16.18 -0.54 0.26
C GLY A 252 -17.03 0.71 0.00
N ALA A 253 -16.45 1.69 -0.68
CA ALA A 253 -17.16 2.91 -1.08
C ALA A 253 -18.33 2.61 -2.04
N GLY A 254 -18.18 1.63 -2.92
CA GLY A 254 -19.21 1.20 -3.85
C GLY A 254 -20.45 0.64 -3.15
N VAL A 255 -20.30 0.03 -1.97
CA VAL A 255 -21.45 -0.37 -1.15
C VAL A 255 -22.28 0.85 -0.73
N VAL A 256 -21.63 1.96 -0.34
CA VAL A 256 -22.32 3.22 0.01
C VAL A 256 -23.04 3.82 -1.20
N TYR A 257 -22.39 3.83 -2.37
CA TYR A 257 -23.00 4.29 -3.62
C TYR A 257 -24.29 3.53 -3.93
N LEU A 258 -24.25 2.19 -3.86
CA LEU A 258 -25.42 1.35 -4.12
C LEU A 258 -26.53 1.53 -3.07
N GLN A 259 -26.18 1.84 -1.82
CA GLN A 259 -27.16 2.08 -0.75
C GLN A 259 -27.88 3.42 -0.91
N ARG A 260 -27.21 4.45 -1.42
CA ARG A 260 -27.76 5.81 -1.56
C ARG A 260 -28.47 6.04 -2.90
N GLY A 261 -28.18 5.23 -3.91
CA GLY A 261 -28.77 5.34 -5.24
C GLY A 261 -28.09 6.41 -6.11
N SER A 262 -28.18 6.25 -7.43
CA SER A 262 -27.96 7.34 -8.37
C SER A 262 -29.28 8.12 -8.45
N ASP A 263 -29.37 9.26 -7.76
CA ASP A 263 -30.48 10.18 -7.99
C ASP A 263 -30.45 10.73 -9.43
#